data_AF-A0A945SV76-F1
#
_entry.id   AF-A0A945SV76-F1
#
_cell.length_a   1.000
_cell.length_b   1.000
_cell.length_c   1.000
_cell.angle_alpha   90.00
_cell.angle_beta   90.00
_cell.angle_gamma   90.00
#
_symmetry.space_group_name_H-M   'P 1'
#
loop_
_entity.id
_entity.type
_entity.pdbx_description
1 polymer ?
#
loop_
_entity_poly.entity_id
_entity_poly.type
_entity_poly.pdbx_seq_one_letter_code
_entity_poly.pdbx_strand_id
1 'polypeptide(L)'
;MFATVDFVEAYMTDYWTNKLVFDLQGPHGKDQWTNHRAEVIARYPVPPKIEQALLNDDIGVLIPVINPYLMRFFLLMLGYDDAKSIEVLESFQTDEERKRVNG
;
A
#
# COMPACT_ATOMS: atom_id res chain seq x y z
N MET A 1 -13.71 22.52 15.98
CA MET A 1 -12.67 22.78 14.96
C MET A 1 -11.58 21.73 15.16
N PHE A 2 -11.81 20.51 14.67
CA PHE A 2 -10.91 19.35 14.85
C PHE A 2 -10.74 18.54 13.54
N ALA A 3 -11.75 18.59 12.65
CA ALA A 3 -11.73 17.89 11.37
C ALA A 3 -10.57 18.27 10.43
N THR A 4 -9.97 19.47 10.56
CA THR A 4 -8.87 19.91 9.70
C THR A 4 -7.52 19.27 10.05
N VAL A 5 -7.30 18.85 11.30
CA VAL A 5 -6.03 18.20 11.71
C VAL A 5 -6.06 16.73 11.30
N ASP A 6 -7.15 16.02 11.63
CA ASP A 6 -7.33 14.60 11.29
C ASP A 6 -7.29 14.37 9.77
N PHE A 7 -7.86 15.28 8.98
CA PHE A 7 -7.83 15.20 7.52
C PHE A 7 -6.43 15.40 6.94
N VAL A 8 -5.65 16.35 7.48
CA VAL A 8 -4.27 16.58 7.03
C VAL A 8 -3.38 15.40 7.43
N GLU A 9 -3.57 14.82 8.61
CA GLU A 9 -2.83 13.65 9.06
C GLU A 9 -3.13 12.40 8.21
N ALA A 10 -4.40 12.16 7.86
CA ALA A 10 -4.81 11.10 6.95
C ALA A 10 -4.23 11.30 5.54
N TYR A 11 -4.34 12.52 4.98
CA TYR A 11 -3.79 12.82 3.66
C TYR A 11 -2.27 12.66 3.60
N MET A 12 -1.56 13.08 4.66
CA MET A 12 -0.12 12.90 4.75
C MET A 12 0.25 11.43 4.97
N THR A 13 -0.55 10.65 5.69
CA THR A 13 -0.37 9.19 5.83
C THR A 13 -0.42 8.48 4.49
N ASP A 14 -1.45 8.76 3.68
CA ASP A 14 -1.58 8.20 2.35
C ASP A 14 -0.40 8.63 1.47
N TYR A 15 0.00 9.91 1.55
CA TYR A 15 1.18 10.40 0.82
C TYR A 15 2.47 9.64 1.20
N TRP A 16 2.77 9.49 2.48
CA TRP A 16 4.01 8.84 2.93
C TRP A 16 4.03 7.35 2.61
N THR A 17 2.89 6.68 2.75
CA THR A 17 2.76 5.26 2.38
C THR A 17 2.97 5.07 0.87
N ASN A 18 2.36 5.93 0.05
CA ASN A 18 2.58 5.93 -1.39
C ASN A 18 4.02 6.27 -1.77
N LYS A 19 4.65 7.24 -1.11
CA LYS A 19 6.04 7.63 -1.37
C LYS A 19 7.01 6.49 -1.05
N LEU A 20 6.80 5.79 0.07
CA LEU A 20 7.57 4.62 0.44
C LEU A 20 7.52 3.56 -0.66
N VAL A 21 6.32 3.15 -1.07
CA VAL A 21 6.14 2.13 -2.11
C VAL A 21 6.70 2.59 -3.46
N PHE A 22 6.53 3.87 -3.79
CA PHE A 22 7.08 4.45 -5.00
C PHE A 22 8.62 4.35 -5.03
N ASP A 23 9.30 4.68 -3.93
CA ASP A 23 10.77 4.66 -3.83
C ASP A 23 11.36 3.25 -3.97
N LEU A 24 10.60 2.23 -3.58
CA LEU A 24 10.98 0.83 -3.78
C LEU A 24 11.05 0.41 -5.27
N GLN A 25 10.58 1.24 -6.21
CA GLN A 25 10.82 1.00 -7.64
C GLN A 25 12.26 1.30 -8.07
N GLY A 26 13.06 1.92 -7.19
CA GLY A 26 14.47 2.20 -7.43
C GLY A 26 15.34 0.93 -7.56
N PRO A 27 16.60 1.08 -8.00
CA PRO A 27 17.48 -0.05 -8.35
C PRO A 27 17.77 -1.04 -7.21
N HIS A 28 17.54 -0.63 -5.96
CA HIS A 28 17.79 -1.44 -4.76
C HIS A 28 16.51 -1.83 -4.01
N GLY A 29 15.32 -1.45 -4.49
CA GLY A 29 14.11 -1.57 -3.68
C GLY A 29 13.74 -3.01 -3.32
N LYS A 30 13.98 -3.98 -4.21
CA LYS A 30 13.75 -5.41 -3.90
C LYS A 30 14.63 -5.90 -2.76
N ASP A 31 15.92 -5.58 -2.79
CA ASP A 31 16.87 -5.95 -1.73
C ASP A 31 16.50 -5.25 -0.42
N GLN A 32 16.25 -3.94 -0.48
CA GLN A 32 15.82 -3.14 0.67
C GLN A 32 14.55 -3.69 1.31
N TRP A 33 13.54 -4.08 0.51
CA TRP A 33 12.30 -4.63 1.03
C TRP A 33 12.45 -6.04 1.60
N THR A 34 13.29 -6.87 0.99
CA THR A 34 13.49 -8.27 1.39
C THR A 34 14.35 -8.37 2.65
N ASN A 35 15.44 -7.59 2.72
CA ASN A 35 16.47 -7.75 3.73
C ASN A 35 16.48 -6.65 4.78
N HIS A 36 15.90 -5.48 4.48
CA HIS A 36 15.97 -4.27 5.31
C HIS A 36 14.59 -3.63 5.52
N ARG A 37 13.51 -4.42 5.48
CA ARG A 37 12.11 -3.95 5.51
C ARG A 37 11.84 -2.91 6.58
N ALA A 38 12.15 -3.23 7.84
CA ALA A 38 11.91 -2.35 8.97
C ALA A 38 12.71 -1.03 8.86
N GLU A 39 13.96 -1.10 8.39
CA GLU A 39 14.81 0.08 8.18
C GLU A 39 14.30 0.98 7.04
N VAL A 40 13.63 0.41 6.03
CA VAL A 40 12.97 1.18 4.99
C VAL A 40 11.76 1.91 5.57
N ILE A 41 10.89 1.19 6.28
CA ILE A 41 9.65 1.74 6.82
C ILE A 41 9.95 2.89 7.79
N ALA A 42 10.94 2.74 8.66
CA ALA A 42 11.34 3.74 9.65
C ALA A 42 11.80 5.10 9.05
N ARG A 43 12.05 5.19 7.73
CA ARG A 43 12.40 6.45 7.05
C ARG A 43 11.20 7.35 6.78
N TYR A 44 9.99 6.79 6.85
CA TYR A 44 8.76 7.47 6.49
C TYR A 44 7.87 7.62 7.73
N PRO A 45 7.26 8.80 7.94
CA PRO A 45 6.35 9.01 9.07
C PRO A 45 4.97 8.41 8.75
N VAL A 46 4.89 7.08 8.79
CA VAL A 46 3.64 6.32 8.67
C VAL A 46 3.09 5.99 10.07
N PRO A 47 1.76 5.91 10.26
CA PRO A 47 1.20 5.52 11.55
C PRO A 47 1.58 4.08 11.95
N PRO A 48 1.63 3.76 13.26
CA PRO A 48 1.99 2.42 13.74
C PRO A 48 1.13 1.29 13.14
N LYS A 49 -0.15 1.57 12.86
CA LYS A 49 -1.05 0.61 12.20
C LYS A 49 -0.58 0.27 10.78
N ILE A 50 -0.12 1.26 10.02
CA ILE A 50 0.35 1.07 8.65
C ILE A 50 1.73 0.43 8.65
N GLU A 51 2.62 0.84 9.56
CA GLU A 51 3.90 0.17 9.78
C GLU A 51 3.71 -1.34 10.04
N GLN A 52 2.82 -1.70 10.96
CA GLN A 52 2.55 -3.10 11.26
C GLN A 52 1.94 -3.85 10.07
N ALA A 53 1.07 -3.21 9.30
CA ALA A 53 0.49 -3.78 8.10
C ALA A 53 1.52 -4.03 7.00
N LEU A 54 2.46 -3.08 6.82
CA LEU A 54 3.60 -3.22 5.91
C LEU A 54 4.55 -4.35 6.33
N LEU A 55 4.78 -4.53 7.64
CA LEU A 55 5.60 -5.62 8.17
C LEU A 55 4.96 -6.99 7.97
N ASN A 56 3.64 -7.08 8.14
CA ASN A 56 2.87 -8.34 8.09
C ASN A 56 2.28 -8.66 6.71
N ASP A 57 2.53 -7.84 5.69
CA ASP A 57 1.92 -7.95 4.38
C ASP A 57 0.36 -7.95 4.44
N ASP A 58 -0.22 -7.16 5.35
CA ASP A 58 -1.67 -7.04 5.56
C ASP A 58 -2.31 -6.18 4.47
N ILE A 59 -2.61 -6.82 3.34
CA ILE A 59 -3.16 -6.16 2.15
C ILE A 59 -4.50 -5.48 2.43
N GLY A 60 -5.31 -6.01 3.36
CA GLY A 60 -6.62 -5.42 3.68
C GLY A 60 -6.51 -4.06 4.35
N VAL A 61 -5.49 -3.86 5.18
CA VAL A 61 -5.20 -2.54 5.79
C VAL A 61 -4.51 -1.60 4.80
N LEU A 62 -3.69 -2.13 3.90
CA LEU A 62 -2.88 -1.34 2.97
C LEU A 62 -3.63 -0.86 1.72
N ILE A 63 -4.59 -1.64 1.21
CA ILE A 63 -5.38 -1.30 0.01
C ILE A 63 -6.04 0.09 0.06
N PRO A 64 -6.70 0.52 1.16
CA PRO A 64 -7.40 1.80 1.15
C PRO A 64 -6.46 3.02 1.16
N VAL A 65 -5.18 2.86 1.51
CA VAL A 65 -4.21 3.96 1.70
C VAL A 65 -3.10 4.00 0.63
N ILE A 66 -3.01 2.97 -0.20
CA ILE A 66 -2.06 2.88 -1.31
C ILE A 66 -2.78 3.08 -2.64
N ASN A 67 -2.20 3.92 -3.51
CA ASN A 67 -2.63 4.10 -4.88
C ASN A 67 -2.71 2.73 -5.60
N PRO A 68 -3.79 2.41 -6.32
CA PRO A 68 -3.99 1.07 -6.91
C PRO A 68 -2.83 0.58 -7.81
N TYR A 69 -2.16 1.47 -8.54
CA TYR A 69 -1.00 1.09 -9.37
C TYR A 69 0.23 0.74 -8.52
N LEU A 70 0.45 1.50 -7.45
CA LEU A 70 1.51 1.19 -6.47
C LEU A 70 1.17 -0.08 -5.69
N MET A 71 -0.11 -0.35 -5.41
CA MET A 71 -0.53 -1.61 -4.79
C MET A 71 -0.22 -2.80 -5.71
N ARG A 72 -0.55 -2.72 -7.00
CA ARG A 72 -0.17 -3.77 -7.97
C ARG A 72 1.34 -4.01 -7.97
N PHE A 73 2.14 -2.94 -8.02
CA PHE A 73 3.59 -3.05 -7.93
C PHE A 73 4.05 -3.70 -6.61
N PHE A 74 3.45 -3.31 -5.48
CA PHE A 74 3.76 -3.88 -4.17
C PHE A 74 3.46 -5.38 -4.11
N LEU A 75 2.33 -5.83 -4.64
CA LEU A 75 2.00 -7.27 -4.74
C LEU A 75 3.05 -8.04 -5.56
N LEU A 76 3.52 -7.46 -6.68
CA LEU A 76 4.62 -8.05 -7.46
C LEU A 76 5.93 -8.13 -6.64
N MET A 77 6.19 -7.13 -5.80
CA MET A 77 7.35 -7.13 -4.89
C MET A 77 7.28 -8.23 -3.85
N LEU A 78 6.07 -8.55 -3.36
CA LEU A 78 5.82 -9.69 -2.47
C LEU A 78 5.91 -11.05 -3.18
N GLY A 79 6.17 -11.05 -4.50
CA GLY A 79 6.36 -12.26 -5.30
C GLY A 79 5.08 -12.79 -5.92
N TYR A 80 3.98 -12.04 -5.88
CA TYR A 80 2.78 -12.41 -6.65
C TYR A 80 3.06 -12.18 -8.13
N ASP A 81 2.51 -13.04 -8.98
CA ASP A 81 2.46 -12.76 -10.40
C ASP A 81 1.27 -11.86 -10.73
N ASP A 82 1.12 -11.52 -12.01
CA ASP A 82 0.08 -10.60 -12.44
C ASP A 82 -1.33 -11.17 -12.21
N ALA A 83 -1.52 -12.46 -12.50
CA ALA A 83 -2.80 -13.14 -12.33
C ALA A 83 -3.21 -13.17 -10.85
N LYS A 84 -2.27 -13.51 -9.97
CA LYS A 84 -2.52 -13.52 -8.52
C LYS A 84 -2.77 -12.13 -7.97
N SER A 85 -2.07 -11.12 -8.47
CA SER A 85 -2.27 -9.73 -8.07
C SER A 85 -3.69 -9.26 -8.42
N ILE A 86 -4.18 -9.60 -9.62
CA ILE A 86 -5.56 -9.30 -10.03
C ILE A 86 -6.57 -10.01 -9.11
N GLU A 87 -6.40 -11.31 -8.87
CA GLU A 87 -7.29 -12.10 -7.99
C GLU A 87 -7.37 -11.47 -6.59
N VAL A 88 -6.24 -11.07 -6.01
CA VAL A 88 -6.19 -10.41 -4.70
C VAL A 88 -6.96 -9.10 -4.74
N LEU A 89 -6.69 -8.23 -5.72
CA LEU A 89 -7.37 -6.93 -5.82
C LEU A 89 -8.88 -7.08 -6.03
N GLU A 90 -9.32 -8.04 -6.85
CA GLU A 90 -10.73 -8.36 -7.07
C GLU A 90 -11.42 -8.86 -5.80
N SER A 91 -10.72 -9.59 -4.93
CA SER A 91 -11.27 -10.10 -3.67
C SER A 91 -11.66 -8.98 -2.68
N PHE A 92 -11.09 -7.78 -2.85
CA PHE A 92 -11.41 -6.60 -2.04
C PHE A 92 -12.43 -5.66 -2.70
N GLN A 93 -12.86 -5.94 -3.93
CA GLN A 93 -13.92 -5.16 -4.58
C GLN A 93 -15.29 -5.61 -4.08
N THR A 94 -16.14 -4.64 -3.74
CA THR A 94 -17.55 -4.89 -3.44
C THR A 94 -18.32 -5.25 -4.72
N ASP A 95 -19.46 -5.94 -4.56
CA ASP A 95 -20.38 -6.21 -5.69
C ASP A 95 -20.87 -4.94 -6.38
N GLU A 96 -20.99 -3.83 -5.65
CA GLU A 96 -21.41 -2.53 -6.18
C GLU A 96 -20.32 -1.90 -7.05
N GLU A 97 -19.06 -1.96 -6.62
CA GLU A 97 -17.91 -1.49 -7.39
C GLU A 97 -17.73 -2.31 -8.67
N ARG A 98 -17.89 -3.63 -8.59
CA ARG A 98 -17.84 -4.51 -9.77
C ARG A 98 -18.92 -4.17 -10.79
N LYS A 99 -20.16 -3.90 -10.34
CA LYS A 99 -21.28 -3.50 -11.21
C LYS A 99 -21.08 -2.13 -11.86
N ARG A 100 -20.44 -1.19 -11.15
CA ARG A 100 -20.16 0.15 -11.69
C ARG A 100 -19.17 0.14 -12.86
N VAL A 101 -18.24 -0.82 -12.87
CA VAL A 101 -17.20 -0.94 -13.91
C VAL A 101 -17.69 -1.77 -15.11
N ASN A 102 -18.47 -2.83 -14.87
CA ASN A 102 -18.86 -3.81 -15.89
C ASN A 102 -20.30 -3.62 -16.45
N GLY A 103 -20.82 -2.39 -16.41
CA GLY A 103 -22.18 -2.04 -16.85
C GLY A 103 -22.58 -2.66 -18.19
#